data_AF-A0A7S2PRD6-F1
#
_entry.id   AF-A0A7S2PRD6-F1
#
_cell.length_a   1.000
_cell.length_b   1.000
_cell.length_c   1.000
_cell.angle_alpha   90.00
_cell.angle_beta   90.00
_cell.angle_gamma   90.00
#
_symmetry.space_group_name_H-M   'P 1'
#
loop_
_entity.id
_entity.type
_entity.pdbx_description
1 polymer ?
#
loop_
_entity_poly.entity_id
_entity_poly.type
_entity_poly.pdbx_seq_one_letter_code
_entity_poly.pdbx_strand_id
1 'polypeptide(L)'
;PHRLNRRIGPHGSAAVQMLPIIPTQAPSPDALMSVGDGVQMKRSQYFAGFKADSYETVPMLPESNCATFAGTIDDLAEKYPDLAPALYNDVKVCTCGKPCAYTMTACNACGASLVDVEVTKSENVFSAFLMGVAKAKKGFPYTISLRRQTEEVLIFDDMLALTPCHMNGISSKYYIPDWRFLLTDPPRALQLLDLLEEELWTATQPFLKSAGFRRKIFKGDLTDEQIKSKVMKSFNMPPSQFQMHVQWLVPPLLPFQHHMAEIRNHFHEDRAFPLVYVRKLLELNEPFPVTKETPVLDIVAHFNSRVDYKKEWNAFYQKCLADSIECANWRPDDFEYVVEAGQAYRFGVADARVQLGAPAGDVNLKAVQERDKVALQNYGRPYTDEGKPRGTYTLRPLEPKIGEGGYEEWPGVAQAWGLRPVTNGGMTRISDCGSCSLA
;
A
#
# COMPACT_ATOMS: atom_id res chain seq x y z
N PRO A 1 -64.05 5.90 -1.59
CA PRO A 1 -63.79 7.21 -2.26
C PRO A 1 -63.62 8.33 -1.23
N HIS A 2 -62.43 8.96 -1.22
CA HIS A 2 -62.00 10.14 -0.45
C HIS A 2 -61.81 9.96 1.07
N ARG A 3 -60.57 9.72 1.51
CA ARG A 3 -59.46 10.67 1.81
C ARG A 3 -59.63 11.35 3.17
N LEU A 4 -58.97 10.78 4.18
CA LEU A 4 -58.67 11.40 5.46
C LEU A 4 -57.19 11.82 5.46
N ASN A 5 -56.96 13.13 5.49
CA ASN A 5 -55.66 13.77 5.68
C ASN A 5 -55.13 13.49 7.09
N ARG A 6 -53.95 12.89 7.21
CA ARG A 6 -53.08 13.06 8.39
C ARG A 6 -51.71 13.52 7.94
N ARG A 7 -51.36 14.73 8.38
CA ARG A 7 -50.01 15.31 8.31
C ARG A 7 -49.07 14.46 9.16
N ILE A 8 -48.01 13.95 8.55
CA ILE A 8 -46.82 13.45 9.26
C ILE A 8 -45.80 14.59 9.19
N GLY A 9 -45.38 15.07 10.36
CA GLY A 9 -44.36 16.11 10.48
C GLY A 9 -42.95 15.59 10.15
N PRO A 10 -42.00 16.48 9.85
CA PRO A 10 -40.63 16.09 9.54
C PRO A 10 -39.91 15.62 10.81
N HIS A 11 -39.36 14.41 10.75
CA HIS A 11 -38.42 13.92 11.76
C HIS A 11 -37.16 14.81 11.75
N GLY A 12 -36.89 15.44 12.89
CA GLY A 12 -35.70 16.24 13.12
C GLY A 12 -34.45 15.37 13.02
N SER A 13 -33.62 15.67 12.02
CA SER A 13 -32.21 15.27 11.99
C SER A 13 -31.51 15.99 13.14
N ALA A 14 -31.05 15.23 14.14
CA ALA A 14 -30.17 15.75 15.16
C ALA A 14 -28.85 16.14 14.48
N ALA A 15 -28.63 17.43 14.29
CA ALA A 15 -27.35 17.96 13.82
C ALA A 15 -26.29 17.60 14.86
N VAL A 16 -25.46 16.62 14.55
CA VAL A 16 -24.24 16.34 15.31
C VAL A 16 -23.37 17.57 15.18
N GLN A 17 -23.25 18.32 16.27
CA GLN A 17 -22.36 19.46 16.39
C GLN A 17 -20.93 18.93 16.24
N MET A 18 -20.37 19.00 15.03
CA MET A 18 -18.97 18.66 14.81
C MET A 18 -18.14 19.65 15.62
N LEU A 19 -17.42 19.14 16.63
CA LEU A 19 -16.41 19.91 17.34
C LEU A 19 -15.42 20.48 16.30
N PRO A 20 -15.02 21.75 16.41
CA PRO A 20 -14.06 22.33 15.48
C PRO A 20 -12.78 21.51 15.51
N ILE A 21 -12.47 20.93 14.35
CA ILE A 21 -11.22 20.23 14.06
C ILE A 21 -10.10 21.25 14.30
N ILE A 22 -9.27 21.04 15.31
CA ILE A 22 -7.99 21.76 15.39
C ILE A 22 -7.15 21.18 14.26
N PRO A 23 -6.83 21.94 13.20
CA PRO A 23 -5.85 21.49 12.22
C PRO A 23 -4.58 21.25 13.01
N THR A 24 -4.04 20.03 13.00
CA THR A 24 -2.68 19.81 13.47
C THR A 24 -1.79 20.67 12.59
N GLN A 25 -1.46 21.87 13.09
CA GLN A 25 -0.65 22.85 12.39
C GLN A 25 0.60 22.14 11.89
N ALA A 26 0.95 22.37 10.63
CA ALA A 26 2.24 21.91 10.13
C ALA A 26 3.30 22.36 11.14
N PRO A 27 4.27 21.49 11.49
CA PRO A 27 5.32 21.87 12.42
C PRO A 27 5.94 23.19 11.94
N SER A 28 6.28 24.07 12.89
CA SER A 28 6.94 25.33 12.57
C SER A 28 8.09 25.06 11.60
N PRO A 29 8.29 25.85 10.54
CA PRO A 29 9.42 25.70 9.62
C PRO A 29 10.78 25.67 10.34
N ASP A 30 10.85 26.25 11.54
CA ASP A 30 12.02 26.31 12.41
C ASP A 30 12.06 25.20 13.48
N ALA A 31 11.06 24.32 13.53
CA ALA A 31 11.09 23.16 14.40
C ALA A 31 12.31 22.28 14.05
N LEU A 32 13.03 21.86 15.08
CA LEU A 32 14.21 21.01 14.92
C LEU A 32 13.84 19.54 15.11
N MET A 33 14.61 18.67 14.46
CA MET A 33 14.65 17.24 14.69
C MET A 33 16.09 16.76 14.87
N SER A 34 16.26 15.67 15.61
CA SER A 34 17.55 15.02 15.79
C SER A 34 17.73 13.92 14.75
N VAL A 35 18.84 13.94 14.03
CA VAL A 35 19.21 12.96 13.00
C VAL A 35 20.58 12.36 13.29
N GLY A 36 20.76 11.08 12.96
CA GLY A 36 22.03 10.37 13.16
C GLY A 36 22.53 10.45 14.60
N ASP A 37 23.81 10.76 14.76
CA ASP A 37 24.52 10.84 16.05
C ASP A 37 24.16 12.12 16.86
N GLY A 38 22.89 12.53 16.84
CA GLY A 38 22.35 13.64 17.66
C GLY A 38 22.28 14.99 16.96
N VAL A 39 22.71 15.09 15.70
CA VAL A 39 22.76 16.34 14.94
C VAL A 39 21.36 16.94 14.78
N GLN A 40 21.24 18.25 15.00
CA GLN A 40 19.99 18.98 14.85
C GLN A 40 19.84 19.50 13.42
N MET A 41 18.67 19.27 12.82
CA MET A 41 18.28 19.75 11.50
C MET A 41 16.86 20.32 11.57
N LYS A 42 16.51 21.31 10.73
CA LYS A 42 15.11 21.77 10.68
C LYS A 42 14.24 20.67 10.06
N ARG A 43 12.99 20.54 10.52
CA ARG A 43 11.99 19.60 9.94
C ARG A 43 11.58 19.98 8.51
N SER A 44 11.78 21.23 8.13
CA SER A 44 11.60 21.74 6.76
C SER A 44 12.74 21.34 5.80
N GLN A 45 13.81 20.70 6.32
CA GLN A 45 14.97 20.25 5.55
C GLN A 45 14.98 18.74 5.36
N TYR A 46 15.69 18.26 4.34
CA TYR A 46 16.08 16.85 4.22
C TYR A 46 17.46 16.68 3.59
N PHE A 47 18.12 15.57 3.92
CA PHE A 47 19.39 15.21 3.31
C PHE A 47 19.20 14.62 1.90
N ALA A 48 20.10 14.99 0.99
CA ALA A 48 20.09 14.51 -0.40
C ALA A 48 21.52 14.30 -0.91
N GLY A 49 21.62 13.54 -2.00
CA GLY A 49 22.88 13.20 -2.63
C GLY A 49 23.67 12.21 -1.80
N PHE A 50 23.09 11.03 -1.60
CA PHE A 50 23.74 9.93 -0.91
C PHE A 50 25.08 9.60 -1.58
N LYS A 51 26.15 9.51 -0.78
CA LYS A 51 27.55 9.43 -1.25
C LYS A 51 28.03 8.01 -1.54
N ALA A 52 27.41 7.00 -0.93
CA ALA A 52 27.76 5.60 -1.20
C ALA A 52 26.97 5.07 -2.41
N ASP A 53 27.50 4.04 -3.05
CA ASP A 53 26.86 3.42 -4.21
C ASP A 53 25.50 2.77 -3.85
N SER A 54 25.40 2.23 -2.62
CA SER A 54 24.13 1.76 -2.04
C SER A 54 24.23 1.47 -0.54
N TYR A 55 23.08 1.35 0.12
CA TYR A 55 22.99 0.64 1.40
C TYR A 55 23.26 -0.86 1.22
N GLU A 56 23.55 -1.52 2.34
CA GLU A 56 23.72 -2.98 2.34
C GLU A 56 22.50 -3.64 1.72
N THR A 57 22.76 -4.43 0.68
CA THR A 57 21.74 -5.17 -0.03
C THR A 57 21.33 -6.36 0.82
N VAL A 58 20.06 -6.41 1.20
CA VAL A 58 19.47 -7.59 1.82
C VAL A 58 18.90 -8.45 0.69
N PRO A 59 19.40 -9.68 0.49
CA PRO A 59 19.03 -10.49 -0.67
C PRO A 59 17.54 -10.87 -0.65
N MET A 60 16.95 -10.92 -1.84
CA MET A 60 15.64 -11.55 -2.08
C MET A 60 15.70 -13.06 -1.81
N LEU A 61 14.56 -13.75 -1.93
CA LEU A 61 14.59 -15.21 -2.01
C LEU A 61 15.54 -15.67 -3.12
N PRO A 62 16.40 -16.67 -2.85
CA PRO A 62 17.37 -17.14 -3.83
C PRO A 62 16.71 -17.96 -4.95
N GLU A 63 15.52 -18.50 -4.72
CA GLU A 63 14.80 -19.26 -5.73
C GLU A 63 14.33 -18.34 -6.85
N SER A 64 14.61 -18.76 -8.08
CA SER A 64 14.04 -18.18 -9.29
C SER A 64 13.06 -19.15 -9.93
N ASN A 65 11.99 -18.63 -10.51
CA ASN A 65 11.04 -19.39 -11.32
C ASN A 65 10.86 -18.76 -12.71
N CYS A 66 10.27 -19.51 -13.63
CA CYS A 66 9.86 -19.03 -14.94
C CYS A 66 8.39 -18.57 -14.91
N ALA A 67 7.99 -17.77 -15.91
CA ALA A 67 6.58 -17.48 -16.14
C ALA A 67 5.82 -18.77 -16.48
N THR A 68 4.65 -18.97 -15.89
CA THR A 68 3.74 -20.07 -16.24
C THR A 68 2.80 -19.73 -17.37
N PHE A 69 2.58 -18.44 -17.63
CA PHE A 69 1.80 -17.96 -18.76
C PHE A 69 2.65 -17.02 -19.63
N ALA A 70 3.03 -17.47 -20.82
CA ALA A 70 3.99 -16.78 -21.70
C ALA A 70 3.50 -15.43 -22.28
N GLY A 71 2.20 -15.13 -22.18
CA GLY A 71 1.58 -13.94 -22.76
C GLY A 71 1.46 -12.75 -21.80
N THR A 72 0.47 -11.93 -22.10
CA THR A 72 0.07 -10.72 -21.39
C THR A 72 -1.22 -10.93 -20.60
N ILE A 73 -1.66 -9.92 -19.84
CA ILE A 73 -2.98 -9.95 -19.20
C ILE A 73 -4.10 -10.00 -20.24
N ASP A 74 -3.96 -9.29 -21.37
CA ASP A 74 -4.94 -9.30 -22.46
C ASP A 74 -5.15 -10.74 -22.98
N ASP A 75 -4.04 -11.45 -23.26
CA ASP A 75 -4.07 -12.86 -23.72
C ASP A 75 -4.70 -13.79 -22.68
N LEU A 76 -4.44 -13.53 -21.38
CA LEU A 76 -5.00 -14.32 -20.29
C LEU A 76 -6.51 -14.08 -20.14
N ALA A 77 -6.94 -12.83 -20.23
CA ALA A 77 -8.35 -12.45 -20.15
C ALA A 77 -9.16 -12.98 -21.34
N GLU A 78 -8.59 -13.01 -22.54
CA GLU A 78 -9.23 -13.63 -23.71
C GLU A 78 -9.44 -15.13 -23.50
N LYS A 79 -8.43 -15.82 -22.94
CA LYS A 79 -8.49 -17.25 -22.68
C LYS A 79 -9.39 -17.63 -21.49
N TYR A 80 -9.47 -16.76 -20.48
CA TYR A 80 -10.21 -16.99 -19.23
C TYR A 80 -11.09 -15.76 -18.90
N PRO A 81 -12.19 -15.53 -19.66
CA PRO A 81 -12.99 -14.31 -19.55
C PRO A 81 -13.65 -14.11 -18.18
N ASP A 82 -13.93 -15.20 -17.45
CA ASP A 82 -14.52 -15.13 -16.11
C ASP A 82 -13.57 -14.48 -15.07
N LEU A 83 -12.27 -14.40 -15.37
CA LEU A 83 -11.28 -13.74 -14.53
C LEU A 83 -11.08 -12.26 -14.87
N ALA A 84 -11.62 -11.77 -15.98
CA ALA A 84 -11.40 -10.38 -16.42
C ALA A 84 -11.63 -9.34 -15.30
N PRO A 85 -12.64 -9.46 -14.41
CA PRO A 85 -12.80 -8.51 -13.31
C PRO A 85 -11.62 -8.44 -12.34
N ALA A 86 -10.89 -9.55 -12.16
CA ALA A 86 -9.71 -9.61 -11.29
C ALA A 86 -8.41 -9.14 -12.00
N LEU A 87 -8.39 -9.22 -13.33
CA LEU A 87 -7.21 -8.93 -14.14
C LEU A 87 -6.98 -7.45 -14.44
N TYR A 88 -7.98 -6.60 -14.21
CA TYR A 88 -7.91 -5.18 -14.53
C TYR A 88 -8.30 -4.28 -13.36
N ASN A 89 -7.63 -3.13 -13.27
CA ASN A 89 -8.05 -2.01 -12.45
C ASN A 89 -8.94 -1.07 -13.26
N ASP A 90 -9.90 -0.46 -12.60
CA ASP A 90 -10.72 0.61 -13.15
C ASP A 90 -10.03 1.96 -12.95
N VAL A 91 -9.77 2.66 -14.05
CA VAL A 91 -9.01 3.90 -14.05
C VAL A 91 -9.62 4.93 -14.98
N LYS A 92 -9.48 6.20 -14.63
CA LYS A 92 -9.71 7.35 -15.51
C LYS A 92 -8.36 7.84 -16.00
N VAL A 93 -8.16 7.88 -17.32
CA VAL A 93 -6.90 8.38 -17.89
C VAL A 93 -7.04 9.88 -18.10
N CYS A 94 -6.29 10.65 -17.33
CA CYS A 94 -6.26 12.10 -17.46
C CYS A 94 -5.73 12.51 -18.84
N THR A 95 -6.07 13.73 -19.29
CA THR A 95 -5.53 14.33 -20.52
C THR A 95 -4.00 14.47 -20.50
N CYS A 96 -3.37 14.51 -19.32
CA CYS A 96 -1.91 14.45 -19.19
C CYS A 96 -1.32 13.03 -19.35
N GLY A 97 -2.16 12.02 -19.62
CA GLY A 97 -1.78 10.62 -19.79
C GLY A 97 -1.65 9.84 -18.48
N LYS A 98 -1.79 10.48 -17.31
CA LYS A 98 -1.70 9.78 -16.01
C LYS A 98 -2.98 8.95 -15.78
N PRO A 99 -2.86 7.64 -15.52
CA PRO A 99 -3.98 6.86 -14.98
C PRO A 99 -4.24 7.29 -13.54
N CYS A 100 -5.47 7.69 -13.28
CA CYS A 100 -5.99 8.00 -11.95
C CYS A 100 -7.04 6.96 -11.59
N ALA A 101 -7.20 6.68 -10.30
CA ALA A 101 -8.24 5.74 -9.89
C ALA A 101 -9.63 6.26 -10.27
N TYR A 102 -10.54 5.35 -10.64
CA TYR A 102 -11.83 5.71 -11.21
C TYR A 102 -12.73 6.57 -10.30
N THR A 103 -12.53 6.50 -8.99
CA THR A 103 -13.27 7.30 -8.00
C THR A 103 -12.75 8.74 -7.85
N MET A 104 -11.58 9.06 -8.43
CA MET A 104 -11.02 10.40 -8.34
C MET A 104 -11.78 11.39 -9.23
N THR A 105 -12.04 12.59 -8.69
CA THR A 105 -12.69 13.70 -9.39
C THR A 105 -11.69 14.69 -10.00
N ALA A 106 -10.41 14.62 -9.60
CA ALA A 106 -9.33 15.44 -10.13
C ALA A 106 -8.01 14.63 -10.22
N CYS A 107 -7.18 14.95 -11.21
CA CYS A 107 -5.90 14.29 -11.43
C CYS A 107 -4.88 14.70 -10.36
N ASN A 108 -4.33 13.73 -9.62
CA ASN A 108 -3.26 13.95 -8.63
C ASN A 108 -1.87 14.17 -9.24
N ALA A 109 -1.78 14.70 -10.46
CA ALA A 109 -0.53 15.19 -11.02
C ALA A 109 -0.69 16.61 -11.58
N CYS A 110 -1.72 16.84 -12.39
CA CYS A 110 -1.93 18.15 -13.02
C CYS A 110 -3.16 18.92 -12.50
N GLY A 111 -3.98 18.33 -11.63
CA GLY A 111 -5.18 18.95 -11.08
C GLY A 111 -6.38 19.02 -12.02
N ALA A 112 -6.26 18.57 -13.27
CA ALA A 112 -7.38 18.57 -14.23
C ALA A 112 -8.57 17.74 -13.72
N SER A 113 -9.79 18.18 -14.05
CA SER A 113 -11.02 17.47 -13.70
C SER A 113 -11.07 16.09 -14.35
N LEU A 114 -11.57 15.11 -13.61
CA LEU A 114 -11.80 13.73 -14.03
C LEU A 114 -13.29 13.35 -13.97
N VAL A 115 -14.18 14.29 -13.67
CA VAL A 115 -15.61 14.00 -13.49
C VAL A 115 -16.20 13.34 -14.73
N ASP A 116 -15.95 13.92 -15.91
CA ASP A 116 -16.49 13.46 -17.20
C ASP A 116 -15.52 12.54 -17.97
N VAL A 117 -14.41 12.13 -17.35
CA VAL A 117 -13.47 11.19 -17.97
C VAL A 117 -14.03 9.78 -17.84
N GLU A 118 -14.15 9.10 -18.98
CA GLU A 118 -14.62 7.72 -19.05
C GLU A 118 -13.72 6.77 -18.23
N VAL A 119 -14.36 5.79 -17.58
CA VAL A 119 -13.64 4.72 -16.89
C VAL A 119 -13.15 3.71 -17.90
N THR A 120 -11.83 3.59 -17.98
CA THR A 120 -11.08 2.62 -18.77
C THR A 120 -10.46 1.55 -17.87
N LYS A 121 -9.68 0.63 -18.46
CA LYS A 121 -8.98 -0.44 -17.75
C LYS A 121 -7.46 -0.24 -17.80
N SER A 122 -6.79 -0.61 -16.71
CA SER A 122 -5.34 -0.83 -16.67
C SER A 122 -5.04 -2.21 -16.09
N GLU A 123 -3.88 -2.76 -16.38
CA GLU A 123 -3.43 -4.08 -15.91
C GLU A 123 -3.37 -4.16 -14.36
N ASN A 124 -4.01 -5.17 -13.77
CA ASN A 124 -3.82 -5.53 -12.35
C ASN A 124 -2.55 -6.37 -12.20
N VAL A 125 -1.45 -5.68 -11.91
CA VAL A 125 -0.12 -6.27 -11.88
C VAL A 125 0.02 -7.33 -10.78
N PHE A 126 -0.71 -7.19 -9.66
CA PHE A 126 -0.65 -8.16 -8.57
C PHE A 126 -1.32 -9.48 -8.93
N SER A 127 -2.42 -9.44 -9.68
CA SER A 127 -3.03 -10.66 -10.22
C SER A 127 -2.15 -11.30 -11.29
N ALA A 128 -1.46 -10.51 -12.11
CA ALA A 128 -0.45 -11.03 -13.04
C ALA A 128 0.70 -11.76 -12.32
N PHE A 129 1.18 -11.21 -11.20
CA PHE A 129 2.19 -11.88 -10.36
C PHE A 129 1.69 -13.23 -9.84
N LEU A 130 0.48 -13.26 -9.28
CA LEU A 130 -0.10 -14.48 -8.71
C LEU A 130 -0.33 -15.58 -9.76
N MET A 131 -0.67 -15.21 -11.00
CA MET A 131 -0.91 -16.17 -12.10
C MET A 131 0.35 -16.50 -12.92
N GLY A 132 1.49 -15.87 -12.61
CA GLY A 132 2.74 -16.07 -13.33
C GLY A 132 2.70 -15.65 -14.79
N VAL A 133 2.01 -14.53 -15.10
CA VAL A 133 1.99 -13.91 -16.42
C VAL A 133 3.38 -13.36 -16.75
N ALA A 134 3.86 -13.57 -17.97
CA ALA A 134 5.24 -13.24 -18.33
C ALA A 134 5.50 -11.73 -18.36
N LYS A 135 4.60 -10.94 -18.98
CA LYS A 135 4.90 -9.53 -19.27
C LYS A 135 3.66 -8.67 -19.47
N ALA A 136 3.83 -7.38 -19.28
CA ALA A 136 2.88 -6.35 -19.68
C ALA A 136 2.80 -6.26 -21.21
N LYS A 137 1.73 -5.63 -21.70
CA LYS A 137 1.54 -5.35 -23.14
C LYS A 137 2.74 -4.66 -23.81
N LYS A 138 3.40 -3.75 -23.07
CA LYS A 138 4.60 -3.02 -23.54
C LYS A 138 5.91 -3.82 -23.43
N GLY A 139 5.85 -5.08 -23.05
CA GLY A 139 7.01 -5.97 -22.95
C GLY A 139 7.76 -5.90 -21.61
N PHE A 140 7.29 -5.10 -20.64
CA PHE A 140 7.88 -5.08 -19.30
C PHE A 140 7.61 -6.42 -18.58
N PRO A 141 8.63 -7.14 -18.08
CA PRO A 141 8.42 -8.43 -17.44
C PRO A 141 7.71 -8.27 -16.09
N TYR A 142 6.76 -9.16 -15.78
CA TYR A 142 6.07 -9.18 -14.48
C TYR A 142 6.86 -9.98 -13.43
N THR A 143 8.15 -9.70 -13.34
CA THR A 143 8.99 -10.24 -12.27
C THR A 143 8.85 -9.40 -11.00
N ILE A 144 8.95 -10.06 -9.85
CA ILE A 144 8.80 -9.48 -8.52
C ILE A 144 10.07 -9.61 -7.71
N SER A 145 10.28 -8.61 -6.85
CA SER A 145 11.30 -8.64 -5.81
C SER A 145 10.81 -9.48 -4.63
N LEU A 146 10.80 -10.80 -4.80
CA LEU A 146 10.14 -11.74 -3.89
C LEU A 146 10.89 -11.88 -2.56
N ARG A 147 10.17 -11.70 -1.44
CA ARG A 147 10.72 -11.80 -0.08
C ARG A 147 10.22 -13.02 0.67
N ARG A 148 8.97 -13.40 0.43
CA ARG A 148 8.36 -14.57 1.06
C ARG A 148 7.16 -15.03 0.25
N GLN A 149 6.95 -16.34 0.23
CA GLN A 149 5.76 -16.95 -0.32
C GLN A 149 5.37 -18.17 0.49
N THR A 150 4.09 -18.28 0.80
CA THR A 150 3.48 -19.49 1.34
C THR A 150 2.32 -19.91 0.42
N GLU A 151 1.47 -20.84 0.85
CA GLU A 151 0.23 -21.17 0.12
C GLU A 151 -0.78 -20.02 0.17
N GLU A 152 -0.75 -19.22 1.24
CA GLU A 152 -1.79 -18.24 1.53
C GLU A 152 -1.34 -16.78 1.37
N VAL A 153 -0.03 -16.51 1.34
CA VAL A 153 0.51 -15.15 1.17
C VAL A 153 1.63 -15.05 0.14
N LEU A 154 1.70 -13.88 -0.51
CA LEU A 154 2.81 -13.44 -1.33
C LEU A 154 3.32 -12.10 -0.79
N ILE A 155 4.62 -12.00 -0.51
CA ILE A 155 5.26 -10.79 0.01
C ILE A 155 6.46 -10.41 -0.86
N PHE A 156 6.48 -9.16 -1.29
CA PHE A 156 7.48 -8.62 -2.21
C PHE A 156 7.78 -7.16 -1.90
N ASP A 157 8.94 -6.66 -2.32
CA ASP A 157 9.28 -5.25 -2.15
C ASP A 157 8.38 -4.36 -3.02
N ASP A 158 7.99 -3.22 -2.47
CA ASP A 158 7.22 -2.21 -3.19
C ASP A 158 8.11 -1.41 -4.17
N MET A 159 7.65 -1.28 -5.42
CA MET A 159 8.35 -0.52 -6.47
C MET A 159 8.47 0.98 -6.19
N LEU A 160 7.60 1.50 -5.33
CA LEU A 160 7.53 2.87 -4.88
C LEU A 160 7.98 2.99 -3.42
N ALA A 161 8.95 2.17 -3.01
CA ALA A 161 9.57 2.14 -1.68
C ALA A 161 9.70 3.54 -1.03
N LEU A 162 9.10 3.69 0.17
CA LEU A 162 9.20 4.90 0.99
C LEU A 162 10.21 4.75 2.14
N THR A 163 10.54 3.50 2.48
CA THR A 163 11.56 3.12 3.47
C THR A 163 12.56 2.15 2.81
N PRO A 164 13.74 1.90 3.43
CA PRO A 164 14.68 0.89 2.95
C PRO A 164 14.12 -0.55 2.94
N CYS A 165 13.11 -0.82 3.78
CA CYS A 165 12.35 -2.08 3.83
C CYS A 165 10.84 -1.75 3.75
N HIS A 166 10.36 -1.57 2.52
CA HIS A 166 8.96 -1.35 2.18
C HIS A 166 8.46 -2.55 1.37
N MET A 167 7.53 -3.30 1.95
CA MET A 167 6.97 -4.51 1.34
C MET A 167 5.45 -4.37 1.19
N ASN A 168 4.90 -5.09 0.21
CA ASN A 168 3.48 -5.37 0.13
C ASN A 168 3.23 -6.82 0.51
N GLY A 169 2.24 -7.06 1.36
CA GLY A 169 1.71 -8.40 1.64
C GLY A 169 0.32 -8.55 1.03
N ILE A 170 0.13 -9.57 0.21
CA ILE A 170 -1.17 -9.92 -0.39
C ILE A 170 -1.54 -11.36 -0.06
N SER A 171 -2.84 -11.66 -0.05
CA SER A 171 -3.28 -13.04 -0.11
C SER A 171 -2.92 -13.64 -1.47
N SER A 172 -2.35 -14.84 -1.48
CA SER A 172 -2.24 -15.66 -2.69
C SER A 172 -3.44 -16.57 -2.89
N LYS A 173 -4.36 -16.65 -1.92
CA LYS A 173 -5.51 -17.55 -1.94
C LYS A 173 -6.78 -16.85 -2.43
N TYR A 174 -7.00 -15.61 -2.00
CA TYR A 174 -8.23 -14.88 -2.27
C TYR A 174 -8.00 -13.72 -3.22
N TYR A 175 -8.94 -13.51 -4.13
CA TYR A 175 -9.09 -12.23 -4.80
C TYR A 175 -9.91 -11.29 -3.91
N ILE A 176 -9.28 -10.24 -3.41
CA ILE A 176 -9.92 -9.21 -2.58
C ILE A 176 -9.57 -7.88 -3.21
N PRO A 177 -10.48 -7.13 -3.84
CA PRO A 177 -10.12 -5.94 -4.60
C PRO A 177 -9.47 -4.83 -3.75
N ASP A 178 -10.00 -4.62 -2.55
CA ASP A 178 -9.54 -3.61 -1.59
C ASP A 178 -10.04 -3.92 -0.18
N TRP A 179 -9.60 -3.12 0.80
CA TRP A 179 -9.87 -3.39 2.21
C TRP A 179 -11.36 -3.34 2.59
N ARG A 180 -12.23 -2.66 1.81
CA ARG A 180 -13.66 -2.57 2.15
C ARG A 180 -14.27 -3.98 2.20
N PHE A 181 -13.86 -4.85 1.28
CA PHE A 181 -14.33 -6.23 1.20
C PHE A 181 -13.93 -7.09 2.41
N LEU A 182 -13.01 -6.65 3.27
CA LEU A 182 -12.76 -7.33 4.54
C LEU A 182 -13.97 -7.23 5.49
N LEU A 183 -14.81 -6.20 5.35
CA LEU A 183 -15.98 -5.99 6.20
C LEU A 183 -17.12 -6.97 5.90
N THR A 184 -17.06 -7.74 4.80
CA THR A 184 -18.12 -8.71 4.47
C THR A 184 -18.07 -9.94 5.37
N ASP A 185 -16.90 -10.25 5.93
CA ASP A 185 -16.68 -11.37 6.85
C ASP A 185 -15.59 -11.00 7.88
N PRO A 186 -15.95 -10.24 8.93
CA PRO A 186 -14.98 -9.71 9.88
C PRO A 186 -14.09 -10.75 10.59
N PRO A 187 -14.61 -11.90 11.09
CA PRO A 187 -13.78 -12.92 11.71
C PRO A 187 -12.72 -13.50 10.77
N ARG A 188 -13.10 -13.83 9.53
CA ARG A 188 -12.17 -14.35 8.52
C ARG A 188 -11.15 -13.29 8.10
N ALA A 189 -11.58 -12.04 8.00
CA ALA A 189 -10.69 -10.92 7.72
C ALA A 189 -9.63 -10.74 8.82
N LEU A 190 -10.01 -10.79 10.10
CA LEU A 190 -9.05 -10.69 11.20
C LEU A 190 -7.99 -11.80 11.14
N GLN A 191 -8.39 -13.04 10.86
CA GLN A 191 -7.47 -14.16 10.68
C GLN A 191 -6.49 -13.93 9.51
N LEU A 192 -7.00 -13.44 8.38
CA LEU A 192 -6.16 -13.10 7.22
C LEU A 192 -5.16 -11.98 7.56
N LEU A 193 -5.59 -10.95 8.29
CA LEU A 193 -4.72 -9.86 8.70
C LEU A 193 -3.64 -10.32 9.68
N ASP A 194 -3.97 -11.21 10.63
CA ASP A 194 -3.00 -11.81 11.55
C ASP A 194 -1.92 -12.59 10.79
N LEU A 195 -2.35 -13.44 9.85
CA LEU A 195 -1.43 -14.18 8.99
C LEU A 195 -0.54 -13.24 8.16
N LEU A 196 -1.12 -12.21 7.52
CA LEU A 196 -0.33 -11.26 6.74
C LEU A 196 0.69 -10.51 7.60
N GLU A 197 0.31 -10.05 8.80
CA GLU A 197 1.23 -9.36 9.71
C GLU A 197 2.35 -10.27 10.22
N GLU A 198 2.05 -11.52 10.55
CA GLU A 198 3.05 -12.52 10.94
C GLU A 198 4.05 -12.77 9.81
N GLU A 199 3.56 -12.95 8.60
CA GLU A 199 4.41 -13.30 7.48
C GLU A 199 5.22 -12.11 6.95
N LEU A 200 4.66 -10.91 6.99
CA LEU A 200 5.39 -9.66 6.73
C LEU A 200 6.50 -9.42 7.75
N TRP A 201 6.23 -9.72 9.02
CA TRP A 201 7.26 -9.64 10.05
C TRP A 201 8.36 -10.68 9.84
N THR A 202 8.01 -11.91 9.46
CA THR A 202 8.99 -12.95 9.09
C THR A 202 9.85 -12.50 7.91
N ALA A 203 9.25 -11.90 6.88
CA ALA A 203 9.96 -11.34 5.72
C ALA A 203 10.87 -10.14 6.07
N THR A 204 10.62 -9.47 7.20
CA THR A 204 11.47 -8.38 7.71
C THR A 204 12.76 -8.89 8.36
N GLN A 205 12.78 -10.14 8.87
CA GLN A 205 13.90 -10.67 9.67
C GLN A 205 15.27 -10.65 8.97
N PRO A 206 15.42 -10.97 7.68
CA PRO A 206 16.72 -10.87 7.00
C PRO A 206 17.34 -9.48 7.07
N PHE A 207 16.52 -8.42 7.06
CA PHE A 207 16.99 -7.05 7.20
C PHE A 207 17.53 -6.77 8.61
N LEU A 208 16.80 -7.19 9.64
CA LEU A 208 17.20 -6.94 11.03
C LEU A 208 18.42 -7.77 11.46
N LYS A 209 18.59 -8.95 10.85
CA LYS A 209 19.77 -9.82 11.06
C LYS A 209 21.02 -9.33 10.33
N SER A 210 20.88 -8.47 9.31
CA SER A 210 22.03 -7.84 8.65
C SER A 210 22.60 -6.74 9.54
N ALA A 211 23.79 -6.98 10.09
CA ALA A 211 24.43 -6.06 11.02
C ALA A 211 24.79 -4.71 10.39
N GLY A 212 25.22 -4.70 9.12
CA GLY A 212 25.54 -3.43 8.44
C GLY A 212 24.29 -2.69 7.98
N PHE A 213 23.24 -3.37 7.52
CA PHE A 213 21.93 -2.74 7.30
C PHE A 213 21.44 -2.09 8.59
N ARG A 214 21.38 -2.86 9.68
CA ARG A 214 20.87 -2.39 10.96
C ARG A 214 21.64 -1.17 11.48
N ARG A 215 22.98 -1.23 11.47
CA ARG A 215 23.86 -0.12 11.87
C ARG A 215 23.64 1.14 11.02
N LYS A 216 23.38 0.96 9.73
CA LYS A 216 23.25 2.07 8.78
C LYS A 216 21.87 2.74 8.84
N ILE A 217 20.83 1.96 9.13
CA ILE A 217 19.44 2.41 9.09
C ILE A 217 18.96 2.91 10.47
N PHE A 218 19.26 2.16 11.53
CA PHE A 218 18.71 2.41 12.86
C PHE A 218 19.68 3.14 13.76
N LYS A 219 19.16 4.12 14.51
CA LYS A 219 19.91 4.84 15.54
C LYS A 219 19.98 4.00 16.81
N GLY A 220 21.17 3.87 17.39
CA GLY A 220 21.39 3.14 18.64
C GLY A 220 21.03 1.66 18.56
N ASP A 221 20.73 1.06 19.71
CA ASP A 221 20.51 -0.38 19.88
C ASP A 221 19.02 -0.74 20.00
N LEU A 222 18.17 -0.26 19.08
CA LEU A 222 16.72 -0.52 19.09
C LEU A 222 16.40 -2.02 18.94
N THR A 223 15.76 -2.67 19.92
CA THR A 223 15.40 -4.10 19.80
C THR A 223 14.44 -4.38 18.64
N ASP A 224 14.36 -5.64 18.22
CA ASP A 224 13.46 -6.05 17.14
C ASP A 224 11.99 -5.81 17.51
N GLU A 225 11.61 -5.96 18.79
CA GLU A 225 10.28 -5.63 19.30
C GLU A 225 10.01 -4.13 19.25
N GLN A 226 11.00 -3.30 19.58
CA GLN A 226 10.88 -1.85 19.46
C GLN A 226 10.66 -1.46 17.98
N ILE A 227 11.41 -2.05 17.05
CA ILE A 227 11.23 -1.83 15.61
C ILE A 227 9.86 -2.33 15.14
N LYS A 228 9.44 -3.55 15.55
CA LYS A 228 8.14 -4.13 15.20
C LYS A 228 6.98 -3.22 15.60
N SER A 229 7.05 -2.64 16.80
CA SER A 229 6.03 -1.73 17.32
C SER A 229 5.90 -0.41 16.53
N LYS A 230 6.90 -0.10 15.70
CA LYS A 230 7.03 1.13 14.92
C LYS A 230 6.78 0.95 13.42
N VAL A 231 6.50 -0.27 12.97
CA VAL A 231 6.13 -0.52 11.57
C VAL A 231 4.88 0.26 11.23
N MET A 232 4.95 1.01 10.13
CA MET A 232 3.82 1.76 9.59
C MET A 232 3.02 0.84 8.66
N LYS A 233 1.75 0.62 9.00
CA LYS A 233 0.87 -0.37 8.36
C LYS A 233 -0.42 0.28 7.91
N SER A 234 -0.72 0.22 6.62
CA SER A 234 -1.93 0.83 6.06
C SER A 234 -2.40 0.18 4.77
N PHE A 235 -3.62 0.50 4.37
CA PHE A 235 -4.18 0.27 3.05
C PHE A 235 -4.33 1.59 2.31
N ASN A 236 -4.25 1.55 0.97
CA ASN A 236 -4.62 2.69 0.14
C ASN A 236 -6.06 2.55 -0.37
N MET A 237 -6.78 3.67 -0.42
CA MET A 237 -8.08 3.80 -1.05
C MET A 237 -8.14 5.05 -1.92
N PRO A 238 -8.57 4.95 -3.18
CA PRO A 238 -8.61 3.72 -3.97
C PRO A 238 -7.21 3.06 -4.03
N PRO A 239 -7.13 1.72 -4.07
CA PRO A 239 -5.84 1.05 -4.25
C PRO A 239 -5.34 1.27 -5.69
N SER A 240 -4.03 1.21 -5.88
CA SER A 240 -3.40 1.28 -7.22
C SER A 240 -3.54 -0.03 -8.00
N GLN A 241 -3.78 -1.14 -7.30
CA GLN A 241 -3.99 -2.48 -7.84
C GLN A 241 -5.20 -3.08 -7.13
N PHE A 242 -6.15 -3.65 -7.87
CA PHE A 242 -7.35 -4.29 -7.34
C PHE A 242 -7.04 -5.68 -6.79
N GLN A 243 -6.04 -5.73 -5.92
CA GLN A 243 -5.70 -6.85 -5.07
C GLN A 243 -5.23 -6.22 -3.76
N MET A 244 -6.00 -6.45 -2.71
CA MET A 244 -5.82 -5.90 -1.40
C MET A 244 -4.42 -6.25 -0.92
N HIS A 245 -3.70 -5.22 -0.53
CA HIS A 245 -2.34 -5.33 -0.05
C HIS A 245 -2.15 -4.48 1.20
N VAL A 246 -1.53 -5.07 2.20
CA VAL A 246 -1.03 -4.34 3.36
C VAL A 246 0.28 -3.68 2.96
N GLN A 247 0.33 -2.35 3.03
CA GLN A 247 1.60 -1.62 2.93
C GLN A 247 2.35 -1.76 4.25
N TRP A 248 3.52 -2.39 4.20
CA TRP A 248 4.36 -2.66 5.36
C TRP A 248 5.67 -1.88 5.24
N LEU A 249 5.74 -0.78 5.98
CA LEU A 249 6.87 0.14 5.95
C LEU A 249 7.63 0.06 7.27
N VAL A 250 8.76 -0.62 7.26
CA VAL A 250 9.66 -0.65 8.42
C VAL A 250 10.40 0.69 8.46
N PRO A 251 10.31 1.47 9.56
CA PRO A 251 10.98 2.76 9.67
C PRO A 251 12.50 2.64 9.57
N PRO A 252 13.22 3.75 9.31
CA PRO A 252 12.71 5.09 9.01
C PRO A 252 12.23 5.20 7.56
N LEU A 253 11.48 6.27 7.26
CA LEU A 253 11.32 6.74 5.88
C LEU A 253 12.69 7.14 5.30
N LEU A 254 12.81 7.13 3.97
CA LEU A 254 13.97 7.76 3.32
C LEU A 254 13.93 9.28 3.60
N PRO A 255 15.06 10.00 3.67
CA PRO A 255 15.08 11.41 4.06
C PRO A 255 14.09 12.29 3.28
N PHE A 256 14.08 12.18 1.95
CA PHE A 256 13.12 12.89 1.10
C PHE A 256 11.67 12.45 1.36
N GLN A 257 11.42 11.16 1.57
CA GLN A 257 10.07 10.63 1.81
C GLN A 257 9.55 11.05 3.19
N HIS A 258 10.43 11.21 4.19
CA HIS A 258 10.07 11.80 5.47
C HIS A 258 9.62 13.25 5.32
N HIS A 259 10.39 14.06 4.60
CA HIS A 259 10.00 15.45 4.30
C HIS A 259 8.68 15.53 3.54
N MET A 260 8.46 14.65 2.56
CA MET A 260 7.21 14.56 1.83
C MET A 260 6.04 14.17 2.75
N ALA A 261 6.29 13.32 3.76
CA ALA A 261 5.31 13.03 4.80
C ALA A 261 5.06 14.28 5.66
N GLU A 262 6.08 14.99 6.14
CA GLU A 262 5.93 16.24 6.94
C GLU A 262 5.03 17.29 6.28
N ILE A 263 5.15 17.46 4.95
CA ILE A 263 4.31 18.39 4.16
C ILE A 263 2.97 17.78 3.73
N ARG A 264 2.54 16.66 4.33
CA ARG A 264 1.29 15.93 4.05
C ARG A 264 1.14 15.44 2.61
N ASN A 265 2.26 15.17 1.93
CA ASN A 265 2.27 14.58 0.59
C ASN A 265 2.43 13.04 0.60
N HIS A 266 2.42 12.44 1.80
CA HIS A 266 2.21 11.02 2.02
C HIS A 266 1.11 10.79 3.04
N PHE A 267 0.58 9.56 3.03
CA PHE A 267 -0.43 9.11 3.98
C PHE A 267 -1.67 10.00 4.05
N HIS A 268 -2.11 10.59 2.92
CA HIS A 268 -3.23 11.52 2.89
C HIS A 268 -4.47 10.98 3.62
N GLU A 269 -5.13 11.86 4.37
CA GLU A 269 -6.47 11.62 4.92
C GLU A 269 -7.40 11.22 3.76
N ASP A 270 -8.32 10.30 4.02
CA ASP A 270 -9.24 9.67 3.06
C ASP A 270 -8.60 8.77 2.00
N ARG A 271 -7.26 8.64 1.99
CA ARG A 271 -6.53 7.70 1.12
C ARG A 271 -5.80 6.62 1.89
N ALA A 272 -5.11 6.98 2.97
CA ALA A 272 -4.46 6.02 3.84
C ALA A 272 -5.42 5.56 4.93
N PHE A 273 -5.68 4.26 4.97
CA PHE A 273 -6.48 3.62 6.00
C PHE A 273 -5.56 2.80 6.90
N PRO A 274 -5.22 3.31 8.10
CA PRO A 274 -4.33 2.61 9.01
C PRO A 274 -4.85 1.20 9.33
N LEU A 275 -3.96 0.22 9.40
CA LEU A 275 -4.37 -1.15 9.73
C LEU A 275 -5.11 -1.22 11.07
N VAL A 276 -4.68 -0.41 12.06
CA VAL A 276 -5.36 -0.31 13.37
C VAL A 276 -6.82 0.17 13.26
N TYR A 277 -7.13 1.08 12.33
CA TYR A 277 -8.50 1.52 12.09
C TYR A 277 -9.34 0.38 11.53
N VAL A 278 -8.84 -0.28 10.47
CA VAL A 278 -9.55 -1.40 9.83
C VAL A 278 -9.78 -2.55 10.82
N ARG A 279 -8.79 -2.91 11.64
CA ARG A 279 -8.95 -3.95 12.66
C ARG A 279 -10.03 -3.59 13.69
N LYS A 280 -10.05 -2.35 14.19
CA LYS A 280 -11.10 -1.88 15.10
C LYS A 280 -12.50 -1.97 14.50
N LEU A 281 -12.65 -1.72 13.20
CA LEU A 281 -13.94 -1.94 12.50
C LEU A 281 -14.32 -3.42 12.50
N LEU A 282 -13.37 -4.30 12.15
CA LEU A 282 -13.62 -5.74 12.08
C LEU A 282 -13.91 -6.35 13.46
N GLU A 283 -13.28 -5.83 14.51
CA GLU A 283 -13.50 -6.23 15.91
C GLU A 283 -14.91 -5.91 16.42
N LEU A 284 -15.64 -4.98 15.78
CA LEU A 284 -17.07 -4.81 16.05
C LEU A 284 -17.88 -6.06 15.64
N ASN A 285 -17.31 -6.90 14.77
CA ASN A 285 -17.92 -8.12 14.27
C ASN A 285 -19.29 -7.88 13.63
N GLU A 286 -19.43 -6.75 12.95
CA GLU A 286 -20.64 -6.34 12.24
C GLU A 286 -20.38 -6.36 10.73
N PRO A 287 -20.84 -7.38 9.99
CA PRO A 287 -20.67 -7.43 8.55
C PRO A 287 -21.29 -6.22 7.84
N PHE A 288 -20.58 -5.64 6.88
CA PHE A 288 -21.04 -4.53 6.07
C PHE A 288 -21.14 -4.96 4.59
N PRO A 289 -22.30 -4.79 3.92
CA PRO A 289 -22.44 -5.16 2.52
C PRO A 289 -21.63 -4.20 1.64
N VAL A 290 -20.61 -4.72 0.98
CA VAL A 290 -19.74 -3.96 0.08
C VAL A 290 -19.96 -4.37 -1.36
N THR A 291 -20.10 -3.38 -2.22
CA THR A 291 -20.07 -3.49 -3.67
C THR A 291 -18.88 -2.70 -4.19
N LYS A 292 -18.56 -2.84 -5.48
CA LYS A 292 -17.51 -2.05 -6.11
C LYS A 292 -17.78 -0.55 -5.95
N GLU A 293 -19.04 -0.16 -6.06
CA GLU A 293 -19.53 1.23 -6.05
C GLU A 293 -19.66 1.83 -4.64
N THR A 294 -19.58 1.03 -3.57
CA THR A 294 -19.77 1.49 -2.19
C THR A 294 -18.75 2.58 -1.81
N PRO A 295 -19.12 3.85 -1.65
CA PRO A 295 -18.17 4.91 -1.30
C PRO A 295 -17.49 4.62 0.04
N VAL A 296 -16.17 4.80 0.11
CA VAL A 296 -15.43 4.57 1.37
C VAL A 296 -15.91 5.50 2.49
N LEU A 297 -16.36 6.70 2.14
CA LEU A 297 -16.89 7.67 3.10
C LEU A 297 -18.22 7.23 3.72
N ASP A 298 -19.01 6.38 3.05
CA ASP A 298 -20.24 5.82 3.63
C ASP A 298 -19.90 4.81 4.73
N ILE A 299 -18.84 4.02 4.54
CA ILE A 299 -18.30 3.12 5.56
C ILE A 299 -17.78 3.94 6.75
N VAL A 300 -16.99 4.99 6.49
CA VAL A 300 -16.49 5.89 7.54
C VAL A 300 -17.68 6.46 8.32
N ALA A 301 -18.67 7.05 7.64
CA ALA A 301 -19.85 7.63 8.28
C ALA A 301 -20.64 6.61 9.11
N HIS A 302 -20.80 5.38 8.62
CA HIS A 302 -21.51 4.31 9.33
C HIS A 302 -20.84 3.94 10.67
N PHE A 303 -19.52 3.86 10.71
CA PHE A 303 -18.78 3.41 11.89
C PHE A 303 -18.26 4.55 12.79
N ASN A 304 -18.30 5.81 12.34
CA ASN A 304 -17.59 6.92 12.98
C ASN A 304 -17.97 7.17 14.45
N SER A 305 -19.20 6.85 14.86
CA SER A 305 -19.64 6.98 16.25
C SER A 305 -18.98 5.99 17.22
N ARG A 306 -18.40 4.90 16.68
CA ARG A 306 -17.79 3.79 17.43
C ARG A 306 -16.28 3.73 17.20
N VAL A 307 -15.85 3.99 15.96
CA VAL A 307 -14.45 4.03 15.54
C VAL A 307 -14.23 5.27 14.68
N ASP A 308 -13.67 6.32 15.28
CA ASP A 308 -13.43 7.60 14.62
C ASP A 308 -12.24 7.52 13.66
N TYR A 309 -12.52 7.53 12.35
CA TYR A 309 -11.48 7.42 11.32
C TYR A 309 -10.44 8.53 11.43
N LYS A 310 -10.88 9.77 11.61
CA LYS A 310 -10.00 10.93 11.64
C LYS A 310 -9.05 10.87 12.83
N LYS A 311 -9.55 10.43 13.98
CA LYS A 311 -8.75 10.22 15.19
C LYS A 311 -7.69 9.14 14.96
N GLU A 312 -8.08 7.98 14.44
CA GLU A 312 -7.16 6.87 14.20
C GLU A 312 -6.13 7.21 13.12
N TRP A 313 -6.55 7.89 12.04
CA TRP A 313 -5.67 8.38 10.99
C TRP A 313 -4.65 9.39 11.54
N ASN A 314 -5.09 10.40 12.31
CA ASN A 314 -4.18 11.39 12.86
C ASN A 314 -3.19 10.75 13.85
N ALA A 315 -3.64 9.82 14.69
CA ALA A 315 -2.76 9.08 15.59
C ALA A 315 -1.71 8.27 14.82
N PHE A 316 -2.12 7.54 13.77
CA PHE A 316 -1.23 6.83 12.88
C PHE A 316 -0.21 7.77 12.21
N TYR A 317 -0.69 8.86 11.59
CA TYR A 317 0.15 9.80 10.86
C TYR A 317 1.21 10.45 11.75
N GLN A 318 0.82 10.92 12.95
CA GLN A 318 1.77 11.49 13.90
C GLN A 318 2.79 10.45 14.37
N LYS A 319 2.33 9.21 14.61
CA LYS A 319 3.21 8.10 14.98
C LYS A 319 4.20 7.76 13.88
N CYS A 320 3.78 7.73 12.60
CA CYS A 320 4.68 7.53 11.46
C CYS A 320 5.82 8.56 11.43
N LEU A 321 5.52 9.85 11.62
CA LEU A 321 6.53 10.90 11.63
C LEU A 321 7.47 10.75 12.83
N ALA A 322 6.92 10.53 14.03
CA ALA A 322 7.71 10.37 15.25
C ALA A 322 8.62 9.14 15.19
N ASP A 323 8.09 7.98 14.83
CA ASP A 323 8.83 6.73 14.72
C ASP A 323 9.91 6.80 13.63
N SER A 324 9.61 7.48 12.51
CA SER A 324 10.61 7.69 11.47
C SER A 324 11.81 8.47 11.98
N ILE A 325 11.62 9.50 12.81
CA ILE A 325 12.73 10.27 13.40
C ILE A 325 13.43 9.46 14.49
N GLU A 326 12.68 8.79 15.37
CA GLU A 326 13.24 7.98 16.45
C GLU A 326 14.15 6.86 15.92
N CYS A 327 13.77 6.23 14.81
CA CYS A 327 14.57 5.19 14.17
C CYS A 327 15.71 5.72 13.29
N ALA A 328 15.62 6.93 12.73
CA ALA A 328 16.51 7.37 11.66
C ALA A 328 17.97 7.54 12.08
N ASN A 329 18.88 6.78 11.45
CA ASN A 329 20.33 7.02 11.50
C ASN A 329 20.85 7.77 10.26
N TRP A 330 20.14 8.81 9.80
CA TRP A 330 20.61 9.62 8.67
C TRP A 330 21.84 10.44 9.08
N ARG A 331 23.03 9.93 8.78
CA ARG A 331 24.30 10.59 9.12
C ARG A 331 24.63 11.67 8.09
N PRO A 332 24.90 12.91 8.52
CA PRO A 332 25.37 13.99 7.64
C PRO A 332 26.44 13.57 6.63
N ASP A 333 27.43 12.78 7.08
CA ASP A 333 28.56 12.37 6.26
C ASP A 333 28.16 11.49 5.06
N ASP A 334 26.99 10.87 5.12
CA ASP A 334 26.47 10.03 4.04
C ASP A 334 25.86 10.83 2.89
N PHE A 335 25.68 12.15 3.05
CA PHE A 335 24.95 12.99 2.11
C PHE A 335 25.77 14.19 1.66
N GLU A 336 25.54 14.59 0.41
CA GLU A 336 26.25 15.68 -0.25
C GLU A 336 25.55 17.03 -0.05
N TYR A 337 24.23 17.02 0.13
CA TYR A 337 23.39 18.20 0.19
C TYR A 337 22.39 18.15 1.33
N VAL A 338 21.95 19.34 1.73
CA VAL A 338 20.69 19.56 2.45
C VAL A 338 19.78 20.35 1.52
N VAL A 339 18.52 19.94 1.43
CA VAL A 339 17.51 20.67 0.67
C VAL A 339 16.62 21.44 1.62
N GLU A 340 16.43 22.72 1.36
CA GLU A 340 15.50 23.61 2.09
C GLU A 340 14.70 24.41 1.06
N ALA A 341 13.37 24.47 1.22
CA ALA A 341 12.47 25.23 0.35
C ALA A 341 12.66 24.96 -1.16
N GLY A 342 12.96 23.70 -1.52
CA GLY A 342 13.15 23.29 -2.91
C GLY A 342 14.50 23.68 -3.53
N GLN A 343 15.48 24.13 -2.74
CA GLN A 343 16.84 24.45 -3.17
C GLN A 343 17.86 23.55 -2.47
N ALA A 344 18.81 22.98 -3.23
CA ALA A 344 19.95 22.26 -2.66
C ALA A 344 21.02 23.23 -2.15
N TYR A 345 21.60 22.92 -1.00
CA TYR A 345 22.74 23.61 -0.40
C TYR A 345 23.85 22.61 -0.10
N ARG A 346 25.10 23.04 -0.28
CA ARG A 346 26.22 22.42 0.43
C ARG A 346 26.03 22.70 1.91
N PHE A 347 26.52 21.83 2.79
CA PHE A 347 26.32 22.00 4.21
C PHE A 347 27.51 21.47 5.01
N GLY A 348 27.61 21.93 6.25
CA GLY A 348 28.49 21.36 7.28
C GLY A 348 27.71 21.12 8.57
N VAL A 349 28.38 20.54 9.55
CA VAL A 349 27.85 20.39 10.91
C VAL A 349 28.74 21.20 11.86
N ALA A 350 28.16 22.16 12.58
CA ALA A 350 28.82 22.93 13.63
C ALA A 350 27.90 22.99 14.85
N ASP A 351 28.47 22.86 16.06
CA ASP A 351 27.73 22.83 17.32
C ASP A 351 26.57 21.82 17.32
N ALA A 352 26.85 20.61 16.80
CA ALA A 352 25.88 19.54 16.61
C ALA A 352 24.63 19.96 15.80
N ARG A 353 24.77 20.92 14.88
CA ARG A 353 23.67 21.44 14.05
C ARG A 353 24.09 21.55 12.58
N VAL A 354 23.16 21.23 11.68
CA VAL A 354 23.31 21.46 10.24
C VAL A 354 23.42 22.97 9.98
N GLN A 355 24.48 23.38 9.29
CA GLN A 355 24.70 24.73 8.81
C GLN A 355 24.68 24.74 7.28
N LEU A 356 23.74 25.48 6.70
CA LEU A 356 23.69 25.65 5.25
C LEU A 356 24.88 26.50 4.79
N GLY A 357 25.58 26.02 3.77
CA GLY A 357 26.61 26.75 3.05
C GLY A 357 26.03 27.43 1.82
N ALA A 358 26.85 27.57 0.77
CA ALA A 358 26.40 28.13 -0.50
C ALA A 358 25.33 27.23 -1.16
N PRO A 359 24.35 27.83 -1.87
CA PRO A 359 23.47 27.08 -2.76
C PRO A 359 24.29 26.23 -3.73
N ALA A 360 23.90 24.97 -3.88
CA ALA A 360 24.54 24.05 -4.81
C ALA A 360 24.01 24.28 -6.24
N GLY A 361 24.26 25.46 -6.81
CA GLY A 361 24.02 25.87 -8.22
C GLY A 361 23.01 25.03 -9.03
N ASP A 362 23.44 24.56 -10.20
CA ASP A 362 22.63 23.83 -11.20
C ASP A 362 22.28 22.37 -10.81
N VAL A 363 22.16 22.06 -9.51
CA VAL A 363 21.80 20.70 -9.08
C VAL A 363 20.36 20.38 -9.49
N ASN A 364 20.20 19.37 -10.35
CA ASN A 364 18.89 18.80 -10.66
C ASN A 364 18.41 17.93 -9.49
N LEU A 365 17.63 18.53 -8.58
CA LEU A 365 17.11 17.88 -7.38
C LEU A 365 16.33 16.60 -7.66
N LYS A 366 15.54 16.57 -8.74
CA LYS A 366 14.75 15.39 -9.10
C LYS A 366 15.66 14.21 -9.44
N ALA A 367 16.71 14.44 -10.22
CA ALA A 367 17.68 13.42 -10.56
C ALA A 367 18.45 12.93 -9.31
N VAL A 368 18.78 13.83 -8.39
CA VAL A 368 19.39 13.47 -7.09
C VAL A 368 18.46 12.58 -6.27
N GLN A 369 17.19 12.96 -6.13
CA GLN A 369 16.19 12.16 -5.41
C GLN A 369 15.98 10.78 -6.04
N GLU A 370 15.95 10.68 -7.37
CA GLU A 370 15.84 9.41 -8.09
C GLU A 370 17.06 8.51 -7.83
N ARG A 371 18.27 9.07 -7.88
CA ARG A 371 19.51 8.37 -7.54
C ARG A 371 19.52 7.89 -6.09
N ASP A 372 19.18 8.77 -5.15
CA ASP A 372 19.12 8.43 -3.72
C ASP A 372 18.10 7.33 -3.47
N LYS A 373 16.92 7.41 -4.10
CA LYS A 373 15.91 6.35 -3.98
C LYS A 373 16.46 5.00 -4.43
N VAL A 374 17.12 4.96 -5.59
CA VAL A 374 17.75 3.73 -6.09
C VAL A 374 18.83 3.22 -5.13
N ALA A 375 19.67 4.11 -4.57
CA ALA A 375 20.74 3.74 -3.66
C ALA A 375 20.26 3.24 -2.29
N LEU A 376 19.15 3.80 -1.78
CA LEU A 376 18.66 3.56 -0.43
C LEU A 376 17.56 2.49 -0.32
N GLN A 377 16.86 2.18 -1.42
CA GLN A 377 15.82 1.14 -1.44
C GLN A 377 16.41 -0.27 -1.68
N ASN A 378 15.70 -1.30 -1.22
CA ASN A 378 16.05 -2.70 -1.47
C ASN A 378 15.28 -3.38 -2.61
N TYR A 379 14.33 -2.68 -3.24
CA TYR A 379 13.55 -3.21 -4.35
C TYR A 379 14.47 -3.73 -5.48
N GLY A 380 14.31 -5.01 -5.80
CA GLY A 380 14.95 -5.73 -6.90
C GLY A 380 16.45 -5.95 -6.73
N ARG A 381 16.99 -5.88 -5.51
CA ARG A 381 18.43 -6.06 -5.27
C ARG A 381 18.81 -7.53 -5.02
N PRO A 382 20.01 -7.98 -5.41
CA PRO A 382 21.04 -7.22 -6.15
C PRO A 382 20.60 -6.92 -7.58
N TYR A 383 21.10 -5.82 -8.17
CA TYR A 383 20.78 -5.46 -9.55
C TYR A 383 21.49 -6.37 -10.56
N THR A 384 20.98 -6.39 -11.79
CA THR A 384 21.69 -7.00 -12.92
C THR A 384 22.96 -6.22 -13.24
N ASP A 385 23.82 -6.78 -14.08
CA ASP A 385 25.06 -6.11 -14.49
C ASP A 385 24.75 -4.81 -15.28
N GLU A 386 23.56 -4.69 -15.87
CA GLU A 386 23.04 -3.46 -16.49
C GLU A 386 22.39 -2.48 -15.49
N GLY A 387 22.50 -2.74 -14.19
CA GLY A 387 21.94 -1.89 -13.13
C GLY A 387 20.42 -1.94 -13.02
N LYS A 388 19.76 -2.96 -13.58
CA LYS A 388 18.31 -3.11 -13.51
C LYS A 388 17.89 -3.90 -12.26
N PRO A 389 16.69 -3.62 -11.71
CA PRO A 389 16.07 -4.49 -10.72
C PRO A 389 16.04 -5.94 -11.19
N ARG A 390 16.56 -6.87 -10.38
CA ARG A 390 16.30 -8.29 -10.53
C ARG A 390 14.91 -8.61 -9.98
N GLY A 391 14.35 -9.71 -10.46
CA GLY A 391 13.13 -10.28 -9.90
C GLY A 391 12.95 -11.71 -10.39
N THR A 392 11.97 -12.39 -9.80
CA THR A 392 11.54 -13.74 -10.18
C THR A 392 10.05 -13.73 -10.47
N TYR A 393 9.54 -14.76 -11.14
CA TYR A 393 8.11 -15.05 -11.11
C TYR A 393 7.75 -15.71 -9.78
N THR A 394 6.46 -15.68 -9.42
CA THR A 394 5.91 -16.42 -8.28
C THR A 394 6.38 -17.87 -8.29
N LEU A 395 6.78 -18.41 -7.14
CA LEU A 395 7.21 -19.81 -7.02
C LEU A 395 6.00 -20.77 -7.03
N ARG A 396 4.82 -20.26 -6.69
CA ARG A 396 3.55 -21.01 -6.64
C ARG A 396 2.48 -20.23 -7.41
N PRO A 397 2.49 -20.28 -8.75
CA PRO A 397 1.48 -19.60 -9.56
C PRO A 397 0.12 -20.26 -9.39
N LEU A 398 -0.92 -19.44 -9.33
CA LEU A 398 -2.30 -19.88 -9.36
C LEU A 398 -2.69 -20.37 -10.74
N GLU A 399 -3.55 -21.39 -10.77
CA GLU A 399 -4.29 -21.71 -11.98
C GLU A 399 -5.24 -20.55 -12.31
N PRO A 400 -5.37 -20.18 -13.60
CA PRO A 400 -6.25 -19.09 -14.02
C PRO A 400 -7.73 -19.52 -13.99
N LYS A 401 -8.28 -19.70 -12.80
CA LYS A 401 -9.69 -20.01 -12.53
C LYS A 401 -10.14 -19.51 -11.16
N ILE A 402 -11.45 -19.54 -10.91
CA ILE A 402 -12.04 -19.38 -9.57
C ILE A 402 -12.31 -20.76 -8.98
N GLY A 403 -11.89 -20.99 -7.73
CA GLY A 403 -12.00 -22.26 -7.01
C GLY A 403 -10.64 -22.89 -6.71
N GLU A 404 -10.65 -24.18 -6.35
CA GLU A 404 -9.47 -24.94 -5.92
C GLU A 404 -8.28 -24.83 -6.88
N GLY A 405 -7.12 -24.36 -6.40
CA GLY A 405 -5.90 -24.15 -7.19
C GLY A 405 -5.84 -22.80 -7.92
N GLY A 406 -6.94 -22.05 -7.99
CA GLY A 406 -7.00 -20.67 -8.48
C GLY A 406 -7.32 -19.69 -7.35
N TYR A 407 -8.09 -18.64 -7.64
CA TYR A 407 -8.62 -17.77 -6.58
C TYR A 407 -9.79 -18.45 -5.87
N GLU A 408 -9.69 -18.62 -4.57
CA GLU A 408 -10.83 -19.00 -3.74
C GLU A 408 -11.79 -17.83 -3.53
N GLU A 409 -13.06 -18.17 -3.28
CA GLU A 409 -14.11 -17.20 -3.08
C GLU A 409 -13.96 -16.47 -1.74
N TRP A 410 -13.93 -15.14 -1.82
CA TRP A 410 -14.10 -14.26 -0.66
C TRP A 410 -15.57 -13.80 -0.57
N PRO A 411 -16.20 -13.82 0.61
CA PRO A 411 -17.59 -13.42 0.77
C PRO A 411 -17.90 -12.04 0.17
N GLY A 412 -18.94 -11.97 -0.66
CA GLY A 412 -19.38 -10.73 -1.31
C GLY A 412 -18.57 -10.29 -2.54
N VAL A 413 -17.39 -10.86 -2.80
CA VAL A 413 -16.57 -10.45 -3.96
C VAL A 413 -17.16 -10.97 -5.26
N ALA A 414 -17.50 -12.25 -5.36
CA ALA A 414 -17.96 -12.84 -6.62
C ALA A 414 -19.23 -12.15 -7.15
N GLN A 415 -20.19 -11.91 -6.26
CA GLN A 415 -21.41 -11.17 -6.59
C GLN A 415 -21.12 -9.70 -6.97
N ALA A 416 -20.28 -8.99 -6.21
CA ALA A 416 -20.01 -7.58 -6.45
C ALA A 416 -19.14 -7.32 -7.69
N TRP A 417 -18.33 -8.30 -8.10
CA TRP A 417 -17.39 -8.18 -9.23
C TRP A 417 -17.80 -8.99 -10.45
N GLY A 418 -18.94 -9.66 -10.40
CA GLY A 418 -19.43 -10.48 -11.49
C GLY A 418 -18.52 -11.68 -11.81
N LEU A 419 -17.73 -12.14 -10.83
CA LEU A 419 -16.96 -13.37 -10.99
C LEU A 419 -17.95 -14.53 -10.99
N ARG A 420 -17.87 -15.38 -12.01
CA ARG A 420 -18.71 -16.58 -12.11
C ARG A 420 -17.94 -17.75 -11.51
N PRO A 421 -18.48 -18.44 -10.49
CA PRO A 421 -17.93 -19.73 -10.09
C PRO A 421 -17.92 -20.65 -11.30
N VAL A 422 -16.89 -21.49 -11.44
CA VAL A 422 -16.95 -22.60 -12.38
C VAL A 422 -18.06 -23.51 -11.88
N THR A 423 -19.24 -23.41 -12.48
CA THR A 423 -20.26 -24.45 -12.32
C THR A 423 -19.63 -25.67 -12.95
N ASN A 424 -19.13 -26.60 -12.14
CA ASN A 424 -18.69 -27.90 -12.63
C ASN A 424 -19.81 -28.45 -13.50
N GLY A 425 -19.60 -28.45 -14.82
CA GLY A 425 -20.53 -29.01 -15.76
C GLY A 425 -20.69 -30.49 -15.43
N GLY A 426 -21.81 -30.84 -14.80
CA GLY A 426 -22.22 -32.22 -14.58
C GLY A 426 -21.74 -32.86 -13.27
N MET A 427 -22.34 -32.49 -12.15
CA MET A 427 -22.85 -33.49 -11.19
C MET A 427 -23.85 -32.86 -10.22
N THR A 428 -25.00 -32.42 -10.73
CA THR A 428 -26.21 -32.33 -9.92
C THR A 428 -26.65 -33.76 -9.59
N ARG A 429 -26.13 -34.33 -8.49
CA ARG A 429 -26.93 -35.29 -7.72
C ARG A 429 -27.90 -34.46 -6.90
N ILE A 430 -29.08 -34.22 -7.46
CA ILE A 430 -30.26 -33.88 -6.70
C ILE A 430 -30.55 -35.11 -5.85
N SER A 431 -30.10 -35.09 -4.59
CA SER A 431 -30.56 -36.02 -3.57
C SER A 431 -31.87 -35.50 -3.00
N ASP A 432 -32.93 -35.59 -3.78
CA ASP A 432 -34.30 -35.59 -3.27
C ASP A 432 -34.76 -37.04 -3.16
N CYS A 433 -34.30 -37.72 -2.12
CA CYS A 433 -35.00 -38.91 -1.61
C CYS A 433 -36.18 -38.42 -0.77
N GLY A 434 -37.22 -37.94 -1.45
CA GLY A 434 -38.55 -37.81 -0.89
C GLY A 434 -39.08 -39.19 -0.54
N SER A 435 -39.26 -39.42 0.76
CA SER A 435 -40.01 -40.53 1.32
C SER A 435 -41.44 -40.52 0.78
N CYS A 436 -41.79 -41.51 -0.05
CA CYS A 436 -43.18 -41.92 -0.24
C CYS A 436 -43.43 -43.19 0.56
N SER A 437 -44.09 -43.02 1.70
CA SER A 437 -44.77 -44.05 2.47
C SER A 437 -45.95 -44.61 1.67
N LEU A 438 -46.02 -45.93 1.57
CA LEU A 438 -47.21 -46.70 1.24
C LEU A 438 -48.16 -46.72 2.45
N ALA A 439 -49.39 -46.27 2.25
CA ALA A 439 -50.62 -46.75 2.90
C ALA A 439 -51.82 -46.30 2.06
#